data_AF-A0A7W7VAY7-F1
#
_entry.id   AF-A0A7W7VAY7-F1
#
_cell.length_a   1.000
_cell.length_b   1.000
_cell.length_c   1.000
_cell.angle_alpha   90.00
_cell.angle_beta   90.00
_cell.angle_gamma   90.00
#
_symmetry.space_group_name_H-M   'P 1'
#
loop_
_entity.id
_entity.type
_entity.pdbx_description
1 polymer ?
#
loop_
_entity_poly.entity_id
_entity_poly.type
_entity_poly.pdbx_seq_one_letter_code
_entity_poly.pdbx_strand_id
1 'polypeptide(L)'
;MTTSRPEGVDTPIEARQNEPEFLAMRSAGRRANDRADRIRALRATGTIGLALAAPLLMIVWPDASTALAVAAALWIVAGRTVLDAWYQKQNLRAARAQELYDTGLFRLPWNTGLTGSRKAAVEDVAALRGDIDDDRNRDWYEHVPAVPWPLDVLACQEQNLIFARRNHRAYGKVLRGAVAVVITGAVGLALIKELSVNEFLVQLFVPLAPALLDLVELPRQHEAAARSLEDAEADIDELWNRHADGEALTAADCRSVQNSIWNSRVTAPRVPDLMHRHGYSANSAANAARMQTIQENFAPGS
;
A
#
# COMPACT_ATOMS: atom_id res chain seq x y z
N MET A 1 -31.10 -14.23 15.46
CA MET A 1 -31.39 -14.18 14.01
C MET A 1 -30.32 -15.00 13.32
N THR A 2 -30.67 -16.23 12.92
CA THR A 2 -29.81 -17.10 12.12
C THR A 2 -29.47 -16.37 10.82
N THR A 3 -28.20 -15.98 10.66
CA THR A 3 -27.67 -15.42 9.41
C THR A 3 -27.68 -16.52 8.36
N SER A 4 -28.80 -16.66 7.66
CA SER A 4 -28.90 -17.50 6.47
C SER A 4 -27.82 -17.07 5.48
N ARG A 5 -27.04 -18.04 5.00
CA ARG A 5 -26.00 -17.86 3.98
C ARG A 5 -26.55 -17.00 2.82
N PRO A 6 -25.89 -15.90 2.42
CA PRO A 6 -26.36 -15.07 1.31
C PRO A 6 -26.48 -15.91 0.03
N GLU A 7 -27.48 -15.62 -0.82
CA GLU A 7 -27.63 -16.30 -2.10
C GLU A 7 -26.35 -16.18 -2.96
N GLY A 8 -25.92 -17.29 -3.55
CA GLY A 8 -24.73 -17.33 -4.42
C GLY A 8 -23.37 -17.38 -3.70
N VAL A 9 -23.33 -17.74 -2.42
CA VAL A 9 -22.09 -18.03 -1.65
C VAL A 9 -21.69 -19.51 -1.76
N ASP A 10 -22.37 -20.31 -2.57
CA ASP A 10 -22.04 -21.73 -2.78
C ASP A 10 -20.76 -21.91 -3.60
N THR A 11 -20.43 -20.94 -4.46
CA THR A 11 -19.13 -20.89 -5.15
C THR A 11 -18.05 -20.44 -4.17
N PRO A 12 -16.97 -21.24 -3.96
CA PRO A 12 -15.83 -20.84 -3.14
C PRO A 12 -15.18 -19.55 -3.64
N ILE A 13 -14.62 -18.75 -2.73
CA ILE A 13 -13.90 -17.52 -3.05
C ILE A 13 -12.80 -17.78 -4.08
N GLU A 14 -12.10 -18.91 -3.96
CA GLU A 14 -10.99 -19.29 -4.85
C GLU A 14 -11.39 -19.38 -6.32
N ALA A 15 -12.62 -19.80 -6.62
CA ALA A 15 -13.16 -19.81 -7.97
C ALA A 15 -13.75 -18.44 -8.36
N ARG A 16 -14.56 -17.85 -7.47
CA ARG A 16 -15.29 -16.60 -7.75
C ARG A 16 -14.35 -15.41 -8.03
N GLN A 17 -13.20 -15.34 -7.37
CA GLN A 17 -12.23 -14.25 -7.57
C GLN A 17 -11.70 -14.13 -9.01
N ASN A 18 -11.82 -15.21 -9.78
CA ASN A 18 -11.34 -15.32 -11.16
C ASN A 18 -12.45 -15.08 -12.20
N GLU A 19 -13.66 -14.74 -11.78
CA GLU A 19 -14.74 -14.37 -12.70
C GLU A 19 -14.45 -13.02 -13.40
N PRO A 20 -14.93 -12.79 -14.63
CA PRO A 20 -14.59 -11.61 -15.43
C PRO A 20 -14.88 -10.27 -14.74
N GLU A 21 -15.93 -10.19 -13.90
CA GLU A 21 -16.25 -8.97 -13.17
C GLU A 21 -15.18 -8.61 -12.13
N PHE A 22 -14.66 -9.61 -11.41
CA PHE A 22 -13.65 -9.46 -10.38
C PHE A 22 -12.27 -9.18 -11.00
N LEU A 23 -11.93 -9.86 -12.10
CA LEU A 23 -10.73 -9.57 -12.88
C LEU A 23 -10.73 -8.13 -13.43
N ALA A 24 -11.89 -7.62 -13.85
CA ALA A 24 -12.02 -6.24 -14.31
C ALA A 24 -11.76 -5.22 -13.17
N MET A 25 -12.27 -5.47 -11.96
CA MET A 25 -12.02 -4.64 -10.79
C MET A 25 -10.55 -4.68 -10.36
N ARG A 26 -9.94 -5.88 -10.33
CA ARG A 26 -8.51 -6.06 -10.05
C ARG A 26 -7.62 -5.30 -11.02
N SER A 27 -7.90 -5.45 -12.30
CA SER A 27 -7.10 -4.80 -13.33
C SER A 27 -7.26 -3.28 -13.29
N ALA A 28 -8.47 -2.76 -13.00
CA ALA A 28 -8.67 -1.33 -12.77
C ALA A 28 -7.89 -0.81 -11.55
N GLY A 29 -7.93 -1.54 -10.43
CA GLY A 29 -7.14 -1.23 -9.23
C GLY A 29 -5.64 -1.20 -9.54
N ARG A 30 -5.15 -2.20 -10.29
CA ARG A 30 -3.75 -2.28 -10.74
C ARG A 30 -3.35 -1.11 -11.64
N ARG A 31 -4.20 -0.69 -12.59
CA ARG A 31 -3.89 0.48 -13.41
C ARG A 31 -3.83 1.78 -12.60
N ALA A 32 -4.73 1.96 -11.64
CA ALA A 32 -4.69 3.12 -10.75
C ALA A 32 -3.40 3.12 -9.91
N ASN A 33 -3.03 1.94 -9.41
CA ASN A 33 -1.78 1.67 -8.72
C ASN A 33 -0.55 2.05 -9.58
N ASP A 34 -0.46 1.52 -10.80
CA ASP A 34 0.63 1.82 -11.75
C ASP A 34 0.75 3.32 -12.02
N ARG A 35 -0.38 4.04 -12.14
CA ARG A 35 -0.39 5.50 -12.34
C ARG A 35 0.11 6.24 -11.10
N ALA A 36 -0.30 5.82 -9.91
CA ALA A 36 0.19 6.40 -8.66
C ALA A 36 1.70 6.22 -8.51
N ASP A 37 2.23 5.05 -8.85
CA ASP A 37 3.66 4.75 -8.82
C ASP A 37 4.45 5.58 -9.84
N ARG A 38 3.93 5.79 -11.05
CA ARG A 38 4.55 6.67 -12.05
C ARG A 38 4.62 8.13 -11.57
N ILE A 39 3.59 8.63 -10.90
CA ILE A 39 3.59 10.00 -10.37
C ILE A 39 4.64 10.14 -9.26
N ARG A 40 4.74 9.16 -8.36
CA ARG A 40 5.79 9.13 -7.33
C ARG A 40 7.19 9.05 -7.94
N ALA A 41 7.37 8.17 -8.92
CA ALA A 41 8.63 8.04 -9.64
C ALA A 41 9.02 9.34 -10.32
N LEU A 42 8.10 10.01 -11.02
CA LEU A 42 8.34 11.32 -11.64
C LEU A 42 8.78 12.36 -10.61
N ARG A 43 8.06 12.48 -9.49
CA ARG A 43 8.43 13.42 -8.41
C ARG A 43 9.84 13.14 -7.89
N ALA A 44 10.16 11.86 -7.64
CA ALA A 44 11.47 11.46 -7.13
C ALA A 44 12.58 11.71 -8.16
N THR A 45 12.40 11.32 -9.42
CA THR A 45 13.41 11.50 -10.47
C THR A 45 13.65 12.96 -10.78
N GLY A 46 12.63 13.82 -10.76
CA GLY A 46 12.84 15.26 -10.93
C GLY A 46 13.60 15.87 -9.74
N THR A 47 13.33 15.42 -8.51
CA THR A 47 14.05 15.90 -7.32
C THR A 47 15.52 15.47 -7.34
N ILE A 48 15.78 14.18 -7.57
CA ILE A 48 17.13 13.63 -7.67
C ILE A 48 17.86 14.22 -8.89
N GLY A 49 17.19 14.31 -10.02
CA GLY A 49 17.73 14.87 -11.26
C GLY A 49 18.18 16.31 -11.07
N LEU A 50 17.37 17.16 -10.44
CA LEU A 50 17.75 18.54 -10.13
C LEU A 50 18.90 18.62 -9.12
N ALA A 51 18.90 17.76 -8.10
CA ALA A 51 19.96 17.72 -7.10
C ALA A 51 21.33 17.29 -7.70
N LEU A 52 21.33 16.35 -8.65
CA LEU A 52 22.55 15.88 -9.33
C LEU A 52 22.99 16.79 -10.49
N ALA A 53 22.04 17.36 -11.23
CA ALA A 53 22.33 18.22 -12.36
C ALA A 53 22.84 19.60 -11.93
N ALA A 54 22.40 20.13 -10.78
CA ALA A 54 22.78 21.47 -10.35
C ALA A 54 24.31 21.65 -10.20
N PRO A 55 25.07 20.76 -9.52
CA PRO A 55 26.52 20.85 -9.47
C PRO A 55 27.20 20.73 -10.84
N LEU A 56 26.69 19.85 -11.71
CA LEU A 56 27.27 19.62 -13.04
C LEU A 56 27.02 20.80 -13.99
N LEU A 57 25.83 21.38 -13.95
CA LEU A 57 25.45 22.53 -14.77
C LEU A 57 26.14 23.81 -14.30
N MET A 58 26.41 23.96 -13.00
CA MET A 58 27.21 25.08 -12.49
C MET A 58 28.66 25.08 -13.00
N ILE A 59 29.24 23.91 -13.31
CA ILE A 59 30.59 23.81 -13.89
C ILE A 59 30.60 24.31 -15.34
N VAL A 60 29.55 24.01 -16.11
CA VAL A 60 29.46 24.35 -17.55
C VAL A 60 28.89 25.76 -17.76
N TRP A 61 27.96 26.18 -16.91
CA TRP A 61 27.25 27.45 -17.00
C TRP A 61 27.13 28.11 -15.61
N PRO A 62 28.19 28.82 -15.16
CA PRO A 62 28.25 29.40 -13.82
C PRO A 62 27.09 30.36 -13.48
N ASP A 63 26.60 31.08 -14.49
CA ASP A 63 25.50 32.05 -14.35
C ASP A 63 24.11 31.39 -14.23
N ALA A 64 23.99 30.08 -14.48
CA ALA A 64 22.70 29.37 -14.41
C ALA A 64 22.21 29.12 -12.98
N SER A 65 23.01 29.44 -11.95
CA SER A 65 22.71 29.18 -10.54
C SER A 65 21.33 29.67 -10.09
N THR A 66 20.95 30.89 -10.48
CA THR A 66 19.66 31.49 -10.12
C THR A 66 18.50 30.77 -10.83
N ALA A 67 18.65 30.47 -12.12
CA ALA A 67 17.63 29.75 -12.89
C ALA A 67 17.42 28.33 -12.36
N LEU A 68 18.49 27.63 -11.98
CA LEU A 68 18.43 26.29 -11.38
C LEU A 68 17.76 26.31 -10.01
N ALA A 69 18.06 27.30 -9.17
CA ALA A 69 17.39 27.48 -7.89
C ALA A 69 15.89 27.73 -8.06
N VAL A 70 15.50 28.57 -9.02
CA VAL A 70 14.09 28.82 -9.36
C VAL A 70 13.42 27.55 -9.87
N ALA A 71 14.07 26.79 -10.77
CA ALA A 71 13.54 25.53 -11.28
C ALA A 71 13.37 24.49 -10.16
N ALA A 72 14.33 24.37 -9.24
CA ALA A 72 14.24 23.51 -8.08
C ALA A 72 13.09 23.90 -7.15
N ALA A 73 12.93 25.20 -6.86
CA ALA A 73 11.83 25.71 -6.06
C ALA A 73 10.47 25.41 -6.72
N LEU A 74 10.32 25.69 -8.01
CA LEU A 74 9.10 25.39 -8.78
C LEU A 74 8.80 23.89 -8.79
N TRP A 75 9.82 23.04 -8.95
CA TRP A 75 9.65 21.59 -8.92
C TRP A 75 9.19 21.09 -7.55
N ILE A 76 9.77 21.59 -6.46
CA ILE A 76 9.34 21.26 -5.10
C ILE A 76 7.88 21.66 -4.90
N VAL A 77 7.50 22.88 -5.30
CA VAL A 77 6.12 23.37 -5.22
C VAL A 77 5.18 22.47 -6.03
N ALA A 78 5.50 22.19 -7.29
CA ALA A 78 4.70 21.30 -8.15
C ALA A 78 4.59 19.88 -7.56
N GLY A 79 5.68 19.38 -6.98
CA GLY A 79 5.77 18.07 -6.34
C GLY A 79 4.89 17.95 -5.09
N ARG A 80 4.82 19.01 -4.28
CA ARG A 80 4.03 19.07 -3.03
C ARG A 80 2.56 19.42 -3.24
N THR A 81 2.19 19.92 -4.42
CA THR A 81 0.83 20.39 -4.72
C THR A 81 0.17 19.55 -5.80
N VAL A 82 0.49 19.82 -7.07
CA VAL A 82 -0.17 19.21 -8.23
C VAL A 82 0.11 17.71 -8.31
N LEU A 83 1.38 17.30 -8.20
CA LEU A 83 1.74 15.89 -8.28
C LEU A 83 1.18 15.10 -7.08
N ASP A 84 1.18 15.69 -5.89
CA ASP A 84 0.59 15.06 -4.70
C ASP A 84 -0.93 14.88 -4.86
N ALA A 85 -1.65 15.92 -5.28
CA ALA A 85 -3.09 15.84 -5.53
C ALA A 85 -3.43 14.78 -6.59
N TRP A 86 -2.63 14.67 -7.66
CA TRP A 86 -2.81 13.62 -8.66
C TRP A 86 -2.53 12.23 -8.11
N TYR A 87 -1.46 12.09 -7.31
CA TYR A 87 -1.15 10.85 -6.61
C TYR A 87 -2.31 10.42 -5.70
N GLN A 88 -2.80 11.31 -4.83
CA GLN A 88 -3.90 11.02 -3.91
C GLN A 88 -5.17 10.61 -4.66
N LYS A 89 -5.46 11.27 -5.80
CA LYS A 89 -6.58 10.90 -6.66
C LYS A 89 -6.45 9.47 -7.20
N GLN A 90 -5.27 9.07 -7.67
CA GLN A 90 -5.06 7.69 -8.15
C GLN A 90 -5.09 6.68 -7.00
N ASN A 91 -4.53 7.03 -5.83
CA ASN A 91 -4.55 6.19 -4.64
C ASN A 91 -5.99 5.89 -4.18
N LEU A 92 -6.84 6.92 -4.12
CA LEU A 92 -8.26 6.76 -3.78
C LEU A 92 -9.00 5.88 -4.80
N ARG A 93 -8.72 6.03 -6.10
CA ARG A 93 -9.31 5.19 -7.15
C ARG A 93 -8.91 3.73 -7.01
N ALA A 94 -7.65 3.46 -6.70
CA ALA A 94 -7.17 2.12 -6.43
C ALA A 94 -7.86 1.51 -5.22
N ALA A 95 -7.96 2.26 -4.12
CA ALA A 95 -8.67 1.82 -2.91
C ALA A 95 -10.14 1.51 -3.20
N ARG A 96 -10.85 2.37 -3.94
CA ARG A 96 -12.26 2.16 -4.36
C ARG A 96 -12.44 0.91 -5.22
N ALA A 97 -11.56 0.70 -6.20
CA ALA A 97 -11.62 -0.48 -7.05
C ALA A 97 -11.41 -1.76 -6.23
N GLN A 98 -10.44 -1.76 -5.31
CA GLN A 98 -10.18 -2.92 -4.45
C GLN A 98 -11.31 -3.13 -3.43
N GLU A 99 -11.92 -2.07 -2.90
CA GLU A 99 -13.07 -2.19 -2.00
C GLU A 99 -14.30 -2.74 -2.71
N LEU A 100 -14.54 -2.32 -3.95
CA LEU A 100 -15.61 -2.85 -4.77
C LEU A 100 -15.38 -4.34 -5.06
N TYR A 101 -14.13 -4.71 -5.33
CA TYR A 101 -13.71 -6.10 -5.48
C TYR A 101 -13.94 -6.90 -4.20
N ASP A 102 -13.37 -6.49 -3.06
CA ASP A 102 -13.44 -7.23 -1.82
C ASP A 102 -14.88 -7.35 -1.31
N THR A 103 -15.63 -6.23 -1.25
CA THR A 103 -17.01 -6.26 -0.75
C THR A 103 -17.95 -7.03 -1.68
N GLY A 104 -17.72 -6.96 -3.00
CA GLY A 104 -18.44 -7.79 -3.97
C GLY A 104 -18.12 -9.27 -3.81
N LEU A 105 -16.83 -9.61 -3.69
CA LEU A 105 -16.33 -10.98 -3.61
C LEU A 105 -16.76 -11.65 -2.31
N PHE A 106 -16.70 -10.92 -1.20
CA PHE A 106 -17.04 -11.41 0.14
C PHE A 106 -18.52 -11.29 0.47
N ARG A 107 -19.33 -10.70 -0.43
CA ARG A 107 -20.75 -10.37 -0.20
C ARG A 107 -20.96 -9.51 1.05
N LEU A 108 -20.04 -8.58 1.31
CA LEU A 108 -20.14 -7.64 2.42
C LEU A 108 -20.91 -6.38 2.01
N PRO A 109 -21.63 -5.73 2.95
CA PRO A 109 -22.34 -4.49 2.66
C PRO A 109 -21.37 -3.34 2.34
N TRP A 110 -21.72 -2.54 1.33
CA TRP A 110 -20.99 -1.33 1.01
C TRP A 110 -21.18 -0.26 2.09
N ASN A 111 -20.10 0.35 2.57
CA ASN A 111 -20.14 1.39 3.61
C ASN A 111 -20.05 2.79 2.98
N THR A 112 -21.18 3.38 2.60
CA THR A 112 -21.21 4.69 1.94
C THR A 112 -20.64 5.83 2.78
N GLY A 113 -20.79 5.77 4.11
CA GLY A 113 -20.29 6.78 5.02
C GLY A 113 -18.76 6.84 5.06
N LEU A 114 -18.10 5.70 4.88
CA LEU A 114 -16.64 5.58 4.93
C LEU A 114 -15.98 5.65 3.55
N THR A 115 -16.57 4.99 2.55
CA THR A 115 -15.93 4.77 1.24
C THR A 115 -16.48 5.71 0.15
N GLY A 116 -17.55 6.43 0.48
CA GLY A 116 -18.31 7.26 -0.46
C GLY A 116 -19.28 6.45 -1.32
N SER A 117 -19.72 7.03 -2.43
CA SER A 117 -20.71 6.39 -3.31
C SER A 117 -20.16 5.15 -4.01
N ARG A 118 -20.88 4.02 -3.91
CA ARG A 118 -20.59 2.80 -4.68
C ARG A 118 -20.62 3.06 -6.18
N LYS A 119 -21.51 3.94 -6.66
CA LYS A 119 -21.60 4.34 -8.06
C LYS A 119 -20.27 4.95 -8.55
N ALA A 120 -19.65 5.81 -7.75
CA ALA A 120 -18.36 6.41 -8.09
C ALA A 120 -17.25 5.35 -8.20
N ALA A 121 -17.25 4.32 -7.34
CA ALA A 121 -16.30 3.21 -7.44
C ALA A 121 -16.50 2.41 -8.75
N VAL A 122 -17.75 2.15 -9.15
CA VAL A 122 -18.07 1.48 -10.42
C VAL A 122 -17.61 2.32 -11.62
N GLU A 123 -17.84 3.63 -11.59
CA GLU A 123 -17.37 4.56 -12.63
C GLU A 123 -15.84 4.60 -12.72
N ASP A 124 -15.15 4.61 -11.57
CA ASP A 124 -13.69 4.55 -11.51
C ASP A 124 -13.18 3.23 -12.13
N VAL A 125 -13.80 2.08 -11.82
CA VAL A 125 -13.47 0.79 -12.45
C VAL A 125 -13.70 0.81 -13.95
N ALA A 126 -14.84 1.35 -14.42
CA ALA A 126 -15.13 1.45 -15.86
C ALA A 126 -14.11 2.32 -16.60
N ALA A 127 -13.71 3.46 -16.01
CA ALA A 127 -12.75 4.39 -16.61
C ALA A 127 -11.29 3.87 -16.61
N LEU A 128 -10.99 2.90 -15.76
CA LEU A 128 -9.66 2.32 -15.59
C LEU A 128 -9.59 0.86 -16.03
N ARG A 129 -10.67 0.29 -16.55
CA ARG A 129 -10.80 -1.13 -16.83
C ARG A 129 -9.64 -1.60 -17.69
N GLY A 130 -9.01 -2.65 -17.20
CA GLY A 130 -7.85 -3.44 -17.62
C GLY A 130 -7.80 -4.22 -18.93
N ASP A 131 -6.60 -4.70 -19.24
CA ASP A 131 -6.47 -6.07 -19.75
C ASP A 131 -6.81 -7.01 -18.59
N ILE A 132 -7.86 -7.81 -18.77
CA ILE A 132 -8.38 -8.71 -17.75
C ILE A 132 -7.67 -10.08 -17.77
N ASP A 133 -7.03 -10.42 -18.89
CA ASP A 133 -6.39 -11.72 -19.10
C ASP A 133 -4.96 -11.78 -18.56
N ASP A 134 -4.43 -10.65 -18.09
CA ASP A 134 -3.15 -10.59 -17.39
C ASP A 134 -3.19 -11.44 -16.10
N ASP A 135 -2.34 -12.47 -16.06
CA ASP A 135 -2.26 -13.44 -14.97
C ASP A 135 -2.09 -12.80 -13.58
N ARG A 136 -1.52 -11.59 -13.50
CA ARG A 136 -1.36 -10.87 -12.22
C ARG A 136 -2.69 -10.46 -11.58
N ASN A 137 -3.80 -10.55 -12.31
CA ASN A 137 -5.13 -10.26 -11.79
C ASN A 137 -5.81 -11.50 -11.19
N ARG A 138 -5.30 -12.70 -11.47
CA ARG A 138 -5.85 -13.99 -11.03
C ARG A 138 -5.34 -14.34 -9.64
N ASP A 139 -6.08 -15.22 -8.97
CA ASP A 139 -5.67 -15.88 -7.73
C ASP A 139 -5.10 -14.93 -6.67
N TRP A 140 -5.79 -13.80 -6.48
CA TRP A 140 -5.35 -12.76 -5.54
C TRP A 140 -5.32 -13.25 -4.09
N TYR A 141 -6.28 -14.08 -3.72
CA TYR A 141 -6.29 -14.83 -2.46
C TYR A 141 -5.79 -16.25 -2.73
N GLU A 142 -4.71 -16.60 -2.04
CA GLU A 142 -4.00 -17.87 -2.22
C GLU A 142 -4.44 -18.86 -1.15
N HIS A 143 -4.58 -20.15 -1.51
CA HIS A 143 -4.85 -21.23 -0.55
C HIS A 143 -6.03 -20.95 0.39
N VAL A 144 -7.15 -20.43 -0.14
CA VAL A 144 -8.31 -20.07 0.69
C VAL A 144 -8.84 -21.32 1.40
N PRO A 145 -8.93 -21.33 2.75
CA PRO A 145 -9.35 -22.51 3.49
C PRO A 145 -10.82 -22.82 3.19
N ALA A 146 -11.16 -24.12 3.17
CA ALA A 146 -12.50 -24.66 2.95
C ALA A 146 -13.35 -24.57 4.24
N VAL A 147 -13.47 -23.37 4.78
CA VAL A 147 -14.28 -23.03 5.96
C VAL A 147 -15.60 -22.36 5.53
N PRO A 148 -16.67 -22.47 6.33
CA PRO A 148 -17.94 -21.85 5.97
C PRO A 148 -17.86 -20.32 6.01
N TRP A 149 -18.68 -19.66 5.19
CA TRP A 149 -18.89 -18.22 5.32
C TRP A 149 -19.45 -17.86 6.70
N PRO A 150 -18.99 -16.78 7.36
CA PRO A 150 -18.05 -15.76 6.87
C PRO A 150 -16.57 -16.00 7.24
N LEU A 151 -16.19 -17.20 7.67
CA LEU A 151 -14.81 -17.51 8.09
C LEU A 151 -13.82 -17.48 6.92
N ASP A 152 -14.28 -17.85 5.72
CA ASP A 152 -13.49 -17.79 4.48
C ASP A 152 -13.13 -16.35 4.11
N VAL A 153 -14.07 -15.42 4.34
CA VAL A 153 -13.85 -13.97 4.22
C VAL A 153 -12.82 -13.49 5.24
N LEU A 154 -12.96 -13.90 6.51
CA LEU A 154 -12.03 -13.51 7.57
C LEU A 154 -10.59 -13.98 7.25
N ALA A 155 -10.44 -15.21 6.74
CA ALA A 155 -9.16 -15.75 6.29
C ALA A 155 -8.55 -14.92 5.14
N CYS A 156 -9.35 -14.51 4.15
CA CYS A 156 -8.89 -13.65 3.06
C CYS A 156 -8.49 -12.24 3.54
N GLN A 157 -9.22 -11.68 4.50
CA GLN A 157 -8.90 -10.40 5.12
C GLN A 157 -7.57 -10.47 5.89
N GLU A 158 -7.34 -11.58 6.57
CA GLU A 158 -6.08 -11.85 7.26
C GLU A 158 -4.90 -11.91 6.28
N GLN A 159 -5.05 -12.57 5.12
CA GLN A 159 -4.03 -12.56 4.08
C GLN A 159 -3.67 -11.14 3.62
N ASN A 160 -4.68 -10.28 3.42
CA ASN A 160 -4.45 -8.88 3.04
C ASN A 160 -3.62 -8.14 4.09
N LEU A 161 -3.96 -8.30 5.37
CA LEU A 161 -3.26 -7.63 6.46
C LEU A 161 -1.81 -8.11 6.58
N ILE A 162 -1.58 -9.43 6.56
CA ILE A 162 -0.25 -10.03 6.62
C ILE A 162 0.63 -9.51 5.47
N PHE A 163 0.13 -9.55 4.22
CA PHE A 163 0.86 -9.01 3.08
C PHE A 163 1.19 -7.53 3.27
N ALA A 164 0.19 -6.71 3.61
CA ALA A 164 0.37 -5.27 3.74
C ALA A 164 1.37 -4.92 4.85
N ARG A 165 1.20 -5.47 6.06
CA ARG A 165 2.06 -5.20 7.22
C ARG A 165 3.50 -5.58 6.93
N ARG A 166 3.75 -6.77 6.37
CA ARG A 166 5.10 -7.24 6.04
C ARG A 166 5.76 -6.34 5.00
N ASN A 167 5.03 -5.92 3.97
CA ASN A 167 5.52 -4.99 2.96
C ASN A 167 5.88 -3.62 3.54
N HIS A 168 5.03 -3.06 4.40
CA HIS A 168 5.30 -1.81 5.11
C HIS A 168 6.54 -1.91 6.01
N ARG A 169 6.68 -2.99 6.79
CA ARG A 169 7.86 -3.22 7.64
C ARG A 169 9.14 -3.36 6.82
N ALA A 170 9.10 -4.15 5.74
CA ALA A 170 10.24 -4.37 4.86
C ALA A 170 10.69 -3.05 4.21
N TYR A 171 9.75 -2.29 3.65
CA TYR A 171 10.07 -1.02 3.02
C TYR A 171 10.52 0.05 4.01
N GLY A 172 9.90 0.12 5.20
CA GLY A 172 10.36 0.99 6.28
C GLY A 172 11.80 0.68 6.74
N LYS A 173 12.25 -0.58 6.69
CA LYS A 173 13.66 -0.94 6.95
C LYS A 173 14.58 -0.45 5.83
N VAL A 174 14.19 -0.63 4.56
CA VAL A 174 14.96 -0.13 3.41
C VAL A 174 15.14 1.38 3.50
N LEU A 175 14.06 2.12 3.79
CA LEU A 175 14.11 3.58 3.94
C LEU A 175 15.01 4.01 5.10
N ARG A 176 14.95 3.35 6.26
CA ARG A 176 15.88 3.61 7.38
C ARG A 176 17.33 3.37 6.99
N GLY A 177 17.61 2.31 6.23
CA GLY A 177 18.94 2.06 5.66
C GLY A 177 19.39 3.20 4.75
N ALA A 178 18.50 3.66 3.85
CA ALA A 178 18.79 4.79 2.97
C ALA A 178 19.08 6.09 3.75
N VAL A 179 18.31 6.39 4.80
CA VAL A 179 18.56 7.51 5.73
C VAL A 179 19.98 7.42 6.30
N ALA A 180 20.34 6.25 6.85
CA ALA A 180 21.63 6.05 7.48
C ALA A 180 22.80 6.22 6.48
N VAL A 181 22.65 5.72 5.26
CA VAL A 181 23.63 5.89 4.18
C VAL A 181 23.80 7.36 3.81
N VAL A 182 22.71 8.11 3.64
CA VAL A 182 22.77 9.55 3.29
C VAL A 182 23.45 10.35 4.39
N ILE A 183 23.08 10.14 5.66
CA ILE A 183 23.68 10.84 6.80
C ILE A 183 25.18 10.51 6.91
N THR A 184 25.53 9.22 6.84
CA THR A 184 26.93 8.78 6.95
C THR A 184 27.77 9.30 5.78
N GLY A 185 27.23 9.32 4.56
CA GLY A 185 27.88 9.90 3.39
C GLY A 185 28.08 11.40 3.51
N ALA A 186 27.09 12.14 3.99
CA ALA A 186 27.18 13.58 4.23
C ALA A 186 28.26 13.92 5.27
N VAL A 187 28.29 13.19 6.40
CA VAL A 187 29.31 13.36 7.44
C VAL A 187 30.70 12.97 6.93
N GLY A 188 30.82 11.84 6.24
CA GLY A 188 32.09 11.40 5.66
C GLY A 188 32.66 12.40 4.65
N LEU A 189 31.81 12.98 3.79
CA LEU A 189 32.21 14.03 2.86
C LEU A 189 32.70 15.27 3.61
N ALA A 190 31.99 15.69 4.66
CA ALA A 190 32.39 16.84 5.47
C ALA A 190 33.76 16.65 6.11
N LEU A 191 34.05 15.45 6.62
CA LEU A 191 35.35 15.11 7.21
C LEU A 191 36.47 15.08 6.16
N ILE A 192 36.24 14.44 5.00
CA ILE A 192 37.23 14.37 3.90
C ILE A 192 37.57 15.76 3.35
N LYS A 193 36.59 16.68 3.35
CA LYS A 193 36.76 18.05 2.87
C LYS A 193 37.13 19.04 3.98
N GLU A 194 37.33 18.55 5.21
CA GLU A 194 37.68 19.36 6.38
C GLU A 194 36.73 20.56 6.59
N LEU A 195 35.44 20.38 6.30
CA LEU A 195 34.45 21.45 6.41
C LEU A 195 34.28 21.85 7.88
N SER A 196 34.29 23.15 8.15
CA SER A 196 33.83 23.68 9.42
C SER A 196 32.34 23.37 9.63
N VAL A 197 31.89 23.41 10.89
CA VAL A 197 30.47 23.23 11.22
C VAL A 197 29.58 24.23 10.46
N ASN A 198 30.03 25.48 10.33
CA ASN A 198 29.31 26.51 9.58
C ASN A 198 29.19 26.16 8.10
N GLU A 199 30.29 25.72 7.47
CA GLU A 199 30.29 25.33 6.05
C GLU A 199 29.42 24.10 5.82
N PHE A 200 29.49 23.09 6.69
CA PHE A 200 28.58 21.95 6.64
C PHE A 200 27.11 22.39 6.72
N LEU A 201 26.78 23.27 7.66
CA LEU A 201 25.41 23.73 7.85
C LEU A 201 24.90 24.51 6.64
N VAL A 202 25.68 25.48 6.15
CA VAL A 202 25.25 26.38 5.06
C VAL A 202 25.31 25.70 3.70
N GLN A 203 26.36 24.93 3.42
CA GLN A 203 26.61 24.37 2.09
C GLN A 203 25.93 23.01 1.87
N LEU A 204 25.69 22.23 2.94
CA LEU A 204 25.14 20.88 2.82
C LEU A 204 23.80 20.72 3.54
N PHE A 205 23.71 21.09 4.82
CA PHE A 205 22.50 20.84 5.60
C PHE A 205 21.31 21.68 5.15
N VAL A 206 21.45 23.01 5.08
CA VAL A 206 20.34 23.92 4.73
C VAL A 206 19.70 23.58 3.37
N PRO A 207 20.46 23.35 2.28
CA PRO A 207 19.88 22.96 1.00
C PRO A 207 19.18 21.59 1.02
N LEU A 208 19.67 20.66 1.84
CA LEU A 208 19.14 19.29 1.92
C LEU A 208 18.09 19.10 3.01
N ALA A 209 17.90 20.06 3.92
CA ALA A 209 17.05 19.93 5.09
C ALA A 209 15.62 19.47 4.76
N PRO A 210 14.92 20.02 3.74
CA PRO A 210 13.58 19.54 3.38
C PRO A 210 13.56 18.07 2.94
N ALA A 211 14.58 17.63 2.19
CA ALA A 211 14.69 16.25 1.74
C ALA A 211 15.06 15.31 2.91
N LEU A 212 15.92 15.75 3.84
CA LEU A 212 16.28 15.00 5.04
C LEU A 212 15.07 14.81 5.97
N LEU A 213 14.23 15.84 6.12
CA LEU A 213 12.98 15.72 6.88
C LEU A 213 12.04 14.68 6.26
N ASP A 214 11.81 14.74 4.94
CA ASP A 214 10.99 13.75 4.23
C ASP A 214 11.59 12.34 4.36
N LEU A 215 12.91 12.22 4.27
CA LEU A 215 13.64 10.96 4.33
C LEU A 215 13.53 10.28 5.69
N VAL A 216 13.47 11.06 6.79
CA VAL A 216 13.26 10.54 8.15
C VAL A 216 11.78 10.25 8.43
N GLU A 217 10.88 11.07 7.90
CA GLU A 217 9.44 10.96 8.17
C GLU A 217 8.81 9.75 7.46
N LEU A 218 9.14 9.50 6.20
CA LEU A 218 8.56 8.42 5.41
C LEU A 218 8.71 7.02 6.07
N PRO A 219 9.89 6.60 6.57
CA PRO A 219 10.00 5.34 7.31
C PRO A 219 9.12 5.29 8.57
N ARG A 220 8.92 6.41 9.27
CA ARG A 220 8.03 6.48 10.45
C ARG A 220 6.57 6.27 10.05
N GLN A 221 6.15 6.84 8.92
CA GLN A 221 4.81 6.63 8.36
C GLN A 221 4.57 5.17 7.97
N HIS A 222 5.55 4.51 7.33
CA HIS A 222 5.44 3.08 7.02
C HIS A 222 5.38 2.21 8.28
N GLU A 223 6.15 2.55 9.32
CA GLU A 223 6.08 1.84 10.60
C GLU A 223 4.73 2.07 11.31
N ALA A 224 4.19 3.29 11.28
CA ALA A 224 2.86 3.58 11.82
C ALA A 224 1.76 2.81 11.08
N ALA A 225 1.81 2.75 9.76
CA ALA A 225 0.89 1.94 8.96
C ALA A 225 1.01 0.43 9.29
N ALA A 226 2.24 -0.08 9.45
CA ALA A 226 2.45 -1.48 9.84
C ALA A 226 1.86 -1.79 11.23
N ARG A 227 1.96 -0.87 12.19
CA ARG A 227 1.33 -1.04 13.52
C ARG A 227 -0.19 -1.03 13.43
N SER A 228 -0.78 -0.08 12.70
CA SER A 228 -2.24 -0.06 12.51
C SER A 228 -2.77 -1.33 11.83
N LEU A 229 -2.00 -1.94 10.94
CA LEU A 229 -2.34 -3.23 10.33
C LEU A 229 -2.19 -4.40 11.31
N GLU A 230 -1.20 -4.35 12.21
CA GLU A 230 -1.02 -5.33 13.28
C GLU A 230 -2.16 -5.27 14.31
N ASP A 231 -2.64 -4.07 14.65
CA ASP A 231 -3.81 -3.90 15.51
C ASP A 231 -5.05 -4.56 14.86
N ALA A 232 -5.23 -4.39 13.54
CA ALA A 232 -6.31 -5.06 12.80
C ALA A 232 -6.13 -6.59 12.68
N GLU A 233 -4.89 -7.10 12.69
CA GLU A 233 -4.62 -8.54 12.78
C GLU A 233 -5.03 -9.08 14.16
N ALA A 234 -4.76 -8.33 15.24
CA ALA A 234 -5.20 -8.69 16.59
C ALA A 234 -6.74 -8.73 16.71
N ASP A 235 -7.44 -7.79 16.06
CA ASP A 235 -8.91 -7.83 15.96
C ASP A 235 -9.39 -9.13 15.29
N ILE A 236 -8.71 -9.59 14.23
CA ILE A 236 -9.02 -10.87 13.57
C ILE A 236 -8.77 -12.06 14.51
N ASP A 237 -7.65 -12.06 15.24
CA ASP A 237 -7.34 -13.13 16.19
C ASP A 237 -8.39 -13.21 17.32
N GLU A 238 -8.92 -12.08 17.79
CA GLU A 238 -10.04 -12.05 18.73
C GLU A 238 -11.31 -12.68 18.13
N LEU A 239 -11.61 -12.39 16.86
CA LEU A 239 -12.73 -13.01 16.15
C LEU A 239 -12.57 -14.53 16.03
N TRP A 240 -11.36 -15.03 15.73
CA TRP A 240 -11.10 -16.47 15.70
C TRP A 240 -11.29 -17.12 17.08
N ASN A 241 -10.84 -16.48 18.15
CA ASN A 241 -11.04 -16.99 19.52
C ASN A 241 -12.52 -17.05 19.89
N ARG A 242 -13.28 -15.98 19.62
CA ARG A 242 -14.74 -15.96 19.81
C ARG A 242 -15.41 -17.11 19.07
N HIS A 243 -15.00 -17.37 17.83
CA HIS A 243 -15.53 -18.49 17.06
C HIS A 243 -15.19 -19.85 17.68
N ALA A 244 -13.95 -20.03 18.14
CA ALA A 244 -13.50 -21.25 18.82
C ALA A 244 -14.29 -21.49 20.13
N ASP A 245 -14.70 -20.43 20.82
CA ASP A 245 -15.55 -20.48 22.01
C ASP A 245 -17.04 -20.74 21.69
N GLY A 246 -17.38 -20.94 20.41
CA GLY A 246 -18.72 -21.30 19.94
C GLY A 246 -19.58 -20.11 19.53
N GLU A 247 -19.04 -18.89 19.48
CA GLU A 247 -19.77 -17.74 18.95
C GLU A 247 -19.89 -17.81 17.42
N ALA A 248 -21.08 -17.45 16.93
CA ALA A 248 -21.31 -17.30 15.50
C ALA A 248 -20.81 -15.93 15.03
N LEU A 249 -19.80 -15.93 14.16
CA LEU A 249 -19.35 -14.69 13.51
C LEU A 249 -20.33 -14.26 12.42
N THR A 250 -20.40 -12.95 12.19
CA THR A 250 -21.34 -12.32 11.28
C THR A 250 -20.64 -11.55 10.17
N ALA A 251 -21.39 -11.19 9.12
CA ALA A 251 -20.91 -10.25 8.11
C ALA A 251 -20.52 -8.88 8.69
N ALA A 252 -21.09 -8.48 9.82
CA ALA A 252 -20.76 -7.21 10.47
C ALA A 252 -19.35 -7.24 11.07
N ASP A 253 -18.95 -8.38 11.65
CA ASP A 253 -17.59 -8.59 12.16
C ASP A 253 -16.56 -8.45 11.03
N CYS A 254 -16.73 -9.21 9.94
CA CYS A 254 -15.86 -9.10 8.75
C CYS A 254 -15.93 -7.70 8.11
N ARG A 255 -17.09 -7.03 8.17
CA ARG A 255 -17.20 -5.66 7.65
C ARG A 255 -16.39 -4.67 8.46
N SER A 256 -16.33 -4.83 9.79
CA SER A 256 -15.50 -4.01 10.67
C SER A 256 -14.03 -4.12 10.28
N VAL A 257 -13.51 -5.33 10.13
CA VAL A 257 -12.15 -5.60 9.65
C VAL A 257 -11.89 -4.96 8.28
N GLN A 258 -12.81 -5.11 7.34
CA GLN A 258 -12.70 -4.50 6.01
C GLN A 258 -12.68 -2.96 6.09
N ASN A 259 -13.33 -2.32 7.07
CA ASN A 259 -13.23 -0.87 7.26
C ASN A 259 -11.81 -0.46 7.67
N SER A 260 -11.16 -1.24 8.55
CA SER A 260 -9.75 -1.04 8.93
C SER A 260 -8.81 -1.20 7.73
N ILE A 261 -9.05 -2.23 6.90
CA ILE A 261 -8.31 -2.44 5.64
C ILE A 261 -8.49 -1.25 4.68
N TRP A 262 -9.74 -0.78 4.51
CA TRP A 262 -10.03 0.41 3.70
C TRP A 262 -9.24 1.65 4.19
N ASN A 263 -9.31 1.94 5.48
CA ASN A 263 -8.63 3.09 6.08
C ASN A 263 -7.13 3.03 5.85
N SER A 264 -6.53 1.86 6.01
CA SER A 264 -5.11 1.65 5.71
C SER A 264 -4.79 1.95 4.24
N ARG A 265 -5.58 1.47 3.29
CA ARG A 265 -5.36 1.71 1.85
C ARG A 265 -5.41 3.18 1.46
N VAL A 266 -6.24 3.97 2.13
CA VAL A 266 -6.42 5.40 1.82
C VAL A 266 -5.37 6.27 2.52
N THR A 267 -4.99 5.94 3.75
CA THR A 267 -4.15 6.80 4.59
C THR A 267 -2.67 6.41 4.59
N ALA A 268 -2.34 5.13 4.40
CA ALA A 268 -0.97 4.67 4.49
C ALA A 268 -0.12 5.13 3.29
N PRO A 269 1.18 5.45 3.50
CA PRO A 269 2.06 5.72 2.39
C PRO A 269 2.20 4.47 1.53
N ARG A 270 2.08 4.64 0.22
CA ARG A 270 2.17 3.52 -0.72
C ARG A 270 3.54 2.84 -0.70
N VAL A 271 3.52 1.50 -0.71
CA VAL A 271 4.70 0.67 -0.89
C VAL A 271 4.96 0.48 -2.40
N PRO A 272 6.19 0.65 -2.90
CA PRO A 272 6.49 0.43 -4.32
C PRO A 272 6.30 -1.03 -4.75
N ASP A 273 5.81 -1.25 -5.97
CA ASP A 273 5.65 -2.57 -6.61
C ASP A 273 6.89 -3.48 -6.54
N LEU A 274 8.09 -2.90 -6.61
CA LEU A 274 9.34 -3.67 -6.49
C LEU A 274 9.42 -4.41 -5.14
N MET A 275 8.95 -3.80 -4.06
CA MET A 275 8.94 -4.41 -2.74
C MET A 275 7.94 -5.56 -2.67
N HIS A 276 6.78 -5.39 -3.31
CA HIS A 276 5.79 -6.47 -3.44
C HIS A 276 6.40 -7.67 -4.16
N ARG A 277 7.16 -7.48 -5.24
CA ARG A 277 7.81 -8.56 -5.99
C ARG A 277 8.93 -9.24 -5.21
N HIS A 278 9.79 -8.47 -4.55
CA HIS A 278 10.94 -9.03 -3.82
C HIS A 278 10.52 -9.84 -2.59
N GLY A 279 9.47 -9.40 -1.88
CA GLY A 279 8.94 -10.09 -0.70
C GLY A 279 7.86 -11.14 -1.00
N TYR A 280 7.44 -11.29 -2.26
CA TYR A 280 6.25 -12.07 -2.62
C TYR A 280 6.31 -13.51 -2.11
N SER A 281 7.38 -14.25 -2.41
CA SER A 281 7.52 -15.67 -2.03
C SER A 281 7.48 -15.87 -0.51
N ALA A 282 8.20 -15.02 0.25
CA ALA A 282 8.24 -15.10 1.70
C ALA A 282 6.90 -14.70 2.35
N ASN A 283 6.15 -13.80 1.73
CA ASN A 283 4.82 -13.41 2.20
C ASN A 283 3.76 -14.45 1.85
N SER A 284 3.79 -14.99 0.63
CA SER A 284 2.95 -16.11 0.17
C SER A 284 3.14 -17.34 1.07
N ALA A 285 4.39 -17.72 1.37
CA ALA A 285 4.67 -18.82 2.29
C ALA A 285 4.13 -18.58 3.72
N ALA A 286 4.20 -17.35 4.22
CA ALA A 286 3.63 -17.00 5.54
C ALA A 286 2.10 -17.10 5.54
N ASN A 287 1.45 -16.66 4.46
CA ASN A 287 0.00 -16.81 4.31
C ASN A 287 -0.41 -18.27 4.14
N ALA A 288 0.30 -19.05 3.32
CA ALA A 288 0.02 -20.48 3.14
C ALA A 288 0.07 -21.22 4.48
N ALA A 289 1.08 -20.97 5.32
CA ALA A 289 1.17 -21.54 6.66
C ALA A 289 -0.03 -21.15 7.54
N ARG A 290 -0.44 -19.88 7.51
CA ARG A 290 -1.61 -19.43 8.28
C ARG A 290 -2.92 -20.01 7.76
N MET A 291 -3.12 -20.06 6.45
CA MET A 291 -4.32 -20.65 5.84
C MET A 291 -4.42 -22.14 6.16
N GLN A 292 -3.28 -22.85 6.19
CA GLN A 292 -3.23 -24.24 6.63
C GLN A 292 -3.64 -24.39 8.11
N THR A 293 -3.15 -23.54 9.01
CA THR A 293 -3.59 -23.55 10.42
C THR A 293 -5.10 -23.30 10.55
N ILE A 294 -5.66 -22.38 9.77
CA ILE A 294 -7.11 -22.12 9.77
C ILE A 294 -7.87 -23.35 9.25
N GLN A 295 -7.39 -23.97 8.17
CA GLN A 295 -7.95 -25.20 7.62
C GLN A 295 -7.96 -26.34 8.66
N GLU A 296 -6.87 -26.54 9.38
CA GLU A 296 -6.70 -27.60 10.38
C GLU A 296 -7.54 -27.37 11.65
N ASN A 297 -7.88 -26.13 11.98
CA ASN A 297 -8.59 -25.83 13.22
C ASN A 297 -10.09 -25.62 13.03
N PHE A 298 -10.53 -25.20 11.84
CA PHE A 298 -11.88 -24.69 11.62
C PHE A 298 -12.61 -25.30 10.42
N ALA A 299 -11.96 -26.16 9.63
CA ALA A 299 -12.64 -26.80 8.51
C ALA A 299 -13.55 -27.95 8.98
N PRO A 300 -14.69 -28.19 8.31
CA PRO A 300 -15.53 -29.34 8.63
C PRO A 300 -14.76 -30.65 8.48
N GLY A 301 -14.66 -31.43 9.58
CA GLY A 301 -13.98 -32.73 9.58
C GLY A 301 -12.46 -32.67 9.81
N SER A 302 -11.94 -31.53 10.27
CA SER A 302 -10.61 -31.42 10.89
C SER A 302 -10.61 -31.89 12.34
#